data_AF-A0A1V4HRL4-F1
#
_entry.id   AF-A0A1V4HRL4-F1
#
_cell.length_a   1.000
_cell.length_b   1.000
_cell.length_c   1.000
_cell.angle_alpha   90.00
_cell.angle_beta   90.00
_cell.angle_gamma   90.00
#
_symmetry.space_group_name_H-M   'P 1'
#
loop_
_entity.id
_entity.type
_entity.pdbx_description
1 polymer ?
#
loop_
_entity_poly.entity_id
_entity_poly.type
_entity_poly.pdbx_seq_one_letter_code
_entity_poly.pdbx_strand_id
1 'polypeptide(L)'
;MKVIKSIMPNGLSYMDESGIDKFVDFKECNENWIKYRKRSENLTDKKVEIIRKNDKCIGQRDSCARLPFIEFFTRPFTRFVFVESIEGQHPEKTFAQLKSEINSAGWTTFDLS
;
A
#
# COMPACT_ATOMS: atom_id res chain seq x y z
N MET A 1 5.49 0.09 16.72
CA MET A 1 4.68 -0.61 15.70
C MET A 1 3.72 0.40 15.11
N LYS A 2 3.48 0.40 13.79
CA LYS A 2 2.50 1.30 13.18
C LYS A 2 1.08 0.77 13.44
N VAL A 3 0.15 1.66 13.79
CA VAL A 3 -1.24 1.29 14.08
C VAL A 3 -2.15 1.98 13.08
N ILE A 4 -2.86 1.20 12.29
CA ILE A 4 -3.84 1.72 11.32
C ILE A 4 -5.07 2.20 12.09
N LYS A 5 -5.48 3.45 11.86
CA LYS A 5 -6.66 4.04 12.50
C LYS A 5 -7.89 3.97 11.61
N SER A 6 -7.74 4.31 10.34
CA SER A 6 -8.82 4.25 9.37
C SER A 6 -8.29 4.18 7.94
N ILE A 7 -9.13 3.64 7.06
CA ILE A 7 -8.93 3.68 5.62
C ILE A 7 -10.09 4.42 4.96
N MET A 8 -9.77 5.23 3.98
CA MET A 8 -10.69 6.04 3.20
C MET A 8 -10.40 5.83 1.71
N PRO A 9 -11.33 6.18 0.80
CA PRO A 9 -11.11 6.00 -0.63
C PRO A 9 -9.84 6.68 -1.18
N ASN A 10 -9.35 7.75 -0.53
CA ASN A 10 -8.16 8.49 -0.94
C ASN A 10 -6.87 8.08 -0.20
N GLY A 11 -6.94 7.25 0.84
CA GLY A 11 -5.76 6.94 1.64
C GLY A 11 -6.00 6.23 2.97
N LEU A 12 -4.95 6.16 3.77
CA LEU A 12 -4.94 5.45 5.05
C LEU A 12 -4.30 6.33 6.13
N SER A 13 -4.99 6.47 7.26
CA SER A 13 -4.47 7.13 8.45
C SER A 13 -3.88 6.12 9.43
N TYR A 14 -2.73 6.45 10.00
CA TYR A 14 -2.04 5.58 10.95
C TYR A 14 -1.24 6.38 11.97
N MET A 15 -0.97 5.78 13.12
CA MET A 15 -0.01 6.26 14.09
C MET A 15 1.33 5.55 13.87
N ASP A 16 2.43 6.30 13.81
CA ASP A 16 3.76 5.74 13.68
C ASP A 16 4.37 5.28 15.01
N GLU A 17 5.61 4.79 14.97
CA GLU A 17 6.31 4.28 16.15
C GLU A 17 6.60 5.34 17.22
N SER A 18 6.57 6.63 16.85
CA SER A 18 6.75 7.75 17.77
C SER A 18 5.43 8.27 18.34
N GLY A 19 4.30 7.63 17.99
CA GLY A 19 2.97 8.08 18.39
C GLY A 19 2.43 9.23 17.53
N ILE A 20 3.06 9.53 16.39
CA ILE A 20 2.69 10.64 15.51
C ILE A 20 1.70 10.15 14.45
N ASP A 21 0.63 10.91 14.27
CA ASP A 21 -0.36 10.64 13.23
C ASP A 21 0.17 11.00 11.85
N LYS A 22 0.05 10.04 10.94
CA LYS A 22 0.51 10.11 9.56
C LYS A 22 -0.58 9.61 8.61
N PHE A 23 -0.39 9.96 7.34
CA PHE A 23 -1.33 9.63 6.28
C PHE A 23 -0.59 9.11 5.05
N VAL A 24 -1.11 8.04 4.48
CA VAL A 24 -0.70 7.51 3.17
C VAL A 24 -1.73 8.00 2.15
N ASP A 25 -1.30 8.84 1.21
CA ASP A 25 -2.12 9.26 0.08
C ASP A 25 -2.02 8.25 -1.07
N PHE A 26 -3.14 7.60 -1.43
CA PHE A 26 -3.17 6.57 -2.45
C PHE A 26 -2.91 7.10 -3.86
N LYS A 27 -3.32 8.34 -4.15
CA LYS A 27 -3.04 8.98 -5.43
C LYS A 27 -1.55 9.30 -5.57
N GLU A 28 -0.91 9.79 -4.50
CA GLU A 28 0.53 10.00 -4.47
C GLU A 28 1.30 8.69 -4.71
N CYS A 29 0.90 7.63 -4.01
CA CYS A 29 1.47 6.30 -4.20
C CYS A 29 1.35 5.81 -5.65
N ASN A 30 0.17 5.97 -6.28
CA ASN A 30 -0.03 5.59 -7.68
C ASN A 30 0.83 6.42 -8.64
N GLU A 31 0.96 7.73 -8.42
CA GLU A 31 1.85 8.57 -9.23
C GLU A 31 3.32 8.17 -9.05
N ASN A 32 3.73 7.77 -7.85
CA ASN A 32 5.08 7.26 -7.60
C ASN A 32 5.33 5.93 -8.34
N TRP A 33 4.35 5.03 -8.37
CA TRP A 33 4.39 3.81 -9.16
C TRP A 33 4.50 4.07 -10.65
N ILE A 34 3.67 4.95 -11.21
CA ILE A 34 3.70 5.30 -12.63
C ILE A 34 5.04 5.93 -13.01
N LYS A 35 5.60 6.80 -12.16
CA LYS A 35 6.95 7.37 -12.37
C LYS A 35 8.04 6.30 -12.34
N TYR A 36 7.91 5.29 -11.48
CA TYR A 36 8.82 4.15 -11.47
C TYR A 36 8.73 3.39 -12.80
N ARG A 37 7.53 2.96 -13.20
CA ARG A 37 7.28 2.24 -14.46
C ARG A 37 7.78 2.99 -15.68
N LYS A 38 7.53 4.30 -15.78
CA LYS A 38 8.02 5.14 -16.88
C LYS A 38 9.53 5.01 -17.04
N ARG A 39 10.28 5.02 -15.94
CA ARG A 39 11.74 4.94 -15.94
C ARG A 39 12.24 3.51 -16.18
N SER A 40 11.64 2.51 -15.53
CA SER A 40 12.09 1.12 -15.62
C SER A 40 11.74 0.46 -16.96
N GLU A 41 10.59 0.82 -17.55
CA GLU A 41 10.10 0.25 -18.81
C GLU A 41 10.32 1.19 -20.02
N ASN A 42 10.99 2.34 -19.81
CA ASN A 42 11.25 3.36 -20.82
C ASN A 42 10.00 3.78 -21.61
N LEU A 43 8.92 4.12 -20.89
CA LEU A 43 7.61 4.38 -21.48
C LEU A 43 7.50 5.78 -22.09
N THR A 44 6.82 5.87 -23.22
CA THR A 44 6.42 7.14 -23.83
C THR A 44 5.30 7.80 -23.03
N ASP A 45 5.15 9.13 -23.15
CA ASP A 45 4.10 9.87 -22.44
C ASP A 45 2.69 9.38 -22.78
N LYS A 46 2.45 8.99 -24.04
CA LYS A 46 1.17 8.37 -24.45
C LYS A 46 0.86 7.09 -23.68
N LYS A 47 1.86 6.22 -23.47
CA LYS A 47 1.67 4.99 -22.67
C LYS A 47 1.42 5.32 -21.20
N VAL A 48 2.10 6.33 -20.66
CA VAL A 48 1.91 6.80 -19.28
C VAL A 48 0.49 7.29 -19.05
N GLU A 49 -0.10 8.04 -19.98
CA GLU A 49 -1.50 8.49 -19.88
C GLU A 49 -2.50 7.33 -19.87
N ILE A 50 -2.25 6.27 -20.66
CA ILE A 50 -3.08 5.06 -20.66
C ILE A 50 -2.96 4.34 -19.31
N ILE A 51 -1.74 4.16 -18.81
CA ILE A 51 -1.49 3.50 -17.52
C ILE A 51 -2.14 4.29 -16.39
N ARG A 52 -2.02 5.63 -16.36
CA ARG A 52 -2.63 6.46 -15.30
C ARG A 52 -4.15 6.28 -15.19
N LYS A 53 -4.83 5.97 -16.29
CA LYS A 53 -6.28 5.72 -16.28
C LYS A 53 -6.63 4.34 -15.70
N ASN A 54 -5.81 3.32 -15.99
CA ASN A 54 -6.16 1.91 -15.79
C ASN A 54 -5.42 1.25 -14.62
N ASP A 55 -4.19 1.65 -14.32
CA ASP A 55 -3.36 1.06 -13.27
C ASP A 55 -3.65 1.71 -11.93
N LYS A 56 -4.21 0.93 -11.00
CA LYS A 56 -4.59 1.37 -9.65
C LYS A 56 -3.62 0.88 -8.57
N CYS A 57 -2.41 0.46 -8.96
CA CYS A 57 -1.43 -0.03 -8.01
C CYS A 57 -0.90 1.13 -7.13
N ILE A 58 -0.92 0.92 -5.82
CA ILE A 58 -0.48 1.89 -4.80
C ILE A 58 0.61 1.35 -3.87
N GLY A 59 1.00 0.10 -4.05
CA GLY A 59 1.97 -0.55 -3.19
C GLY A 59 2.23 -1.98 -3.61
N GLN A 60 3.01 -2.67 -2.81
CA GLN A 60 3.33 -4.08 -2.97
C GLN A 60 3.03 -4.83 -1.67
N ARG A 61 2.82 -6.14 -1.77
CA ARG A 61 2.54 -6.99 -0.62
C ARG A 61 3.18 -8.36 -0.79
N ASP A 62 3.44 -9.00 0.33
CA ASP A 62 3.88 -10.39 0.38
C ASP A 62 3.23 -11.04 1.60
N SER A 63 2.34 -12.02 1.36
CA SER A 63 1.71 -12.81 2.41
C SER A 63 2.54 -14.02 2.83
N CYS A 64 3.51 -14.44 2.01
CA CYS A 64 4.36 -15.62 2.24
C CYS A 64 5.71 -15.26 2.88
N ALA A 65 6.05 -13.96 2.98
CA ALA A 65 7.21 -13.48 3.72
C ALA A 65 7.22 -13.98 5.17
N ARG A 66 8.42 -14.07 5.77
CA ARG A 66 8.60 -14.42 7.20
C ARG A 66 7.68 -13.62 8.11
N LEU A 67 7.49 -12.34 7.79
CA LEU A 67 6.45 -11.50 8.38
C LEU A 67 5.64 -10.89 7.22
N PRO A 68 4.34 -11.23 7.08
CA PRO A 68 3.49 -10.66 6.05
C PRO A 68 3.51 -9.13 6.08
N PHE A 69 3.49 -8.48 4.92
CA PHE A 69 3.53 -7.02 4.85
C PHE A 69 2.76 -6.43 3.68
N ILE A 70 2.32 -5.18 3.85
CA ILE A 70 1.88 -4.29 2.78
C ILE A 70 2.76 -3.04 2.84
N GLU A 71 3.39 -2.69 1.73
CA GLU A 71 4.27 -1.53 1.58
C GLU A 71 3.73 -0.59 0.51
N PHE A 72 3.43 0.64 0.91
CA PHE A 72 2.94 1.68 0.01
C PHE A 72 4.07 2.45 -0.64
N PHE A 73 3.85 2.86 -1.89
CA PHE A 73 4.83 3.61 -2.68
C PHE A 73 4.90 5.10 -2.31
N THR A 74 4.88 5.43 -1.02
CA THR A 74 5.20 6.76 -0.49
C THR A 74 6.69 7.07 -0.64
N ARG A 75 7.12 8.30 -0.36
CA ARG A 75 8.55 8.67 -0.31
C ARG A 75 8.91 9.24 1.07
N PRO A 76 9.67 8.52 1.92
CA PRO A 76 10.13 7.13 1.76
C PRO A 76 8.98 6.11 1.80
N PHE A 77 9.23 4.85 1.40
CA PHE A 77 8.21 3.80 1.44
C PHE A 77 7.66 3.57 2.85
N THR A 78 6.35 3.38 2.95
CA THR A 78 5.65 3.13 4.21
C THR A 78 5.24 1.67 4.27
N ARG A 79 5.89 0.89 5.13
CA ARG A 79 5.62 -0.53 5.33
C ARG A 79 4.83 -0.80 6.61
N PHE A 80 3.77 -1.58 6.47
CA PHE A 80 3.01 -2.19 7.55
C PHE A 80 3.34 -3.67 7.59
N VAL A 81 3.85 -4.13 8.73
CA VAL A 81 4.22 -5.54 8.97
C VAL A 81 3.21 -6.13 9.94
N PHE A 82 2.67 -7.29 9.61
CA PHE A 82 1.65 -7.97 10.39
C PHE A 82 2.32 -9.07 11.20
N VAL A 83 2.27 -8.93 12.53
CA VAL A 83 2.90 -9.86 13.48
C VAL A 83 1.86 -10.35 14.47
N GLU A 84 2.02 -11.57 14.97
CA GLU A 84 1.13 -12.09 16.01
C GLU A 84 1.18 -11.20 17.24
N SER A 85 0.02 -10.99 17.85
CA SER A 85 -0.09 -10.29 19.11
C SER A 85 -0.89 -11.15 20.08
N ILE A 86 -0.49 -11.13 21.34
CA ILE A 86 -1.08 -11.97 22.40
C ILE A 86 -2.56 -11.59 22.62
N GLU A 87 -2.94 -10.34 22.34
CA GLU A 87 -4.28 -9.78 22.61
C GLU A 87 -5.06 -9.40 21.34
N GLY A 88 -4.50 -9.58 20.14
CA GLY A 88 -5.06 -9.04 18.89
C GLY A 88 -5.45 -10.09 17.86
N GLN A 89 -6.03 -9.61 16.75
CA GLN A 89 -6.41 -10.46 15.63
C GLN A 89 -5.19 -11.13 14.99
N HIS A 90 -5.39 -12.36 14.49
CA HIS A 90 -4.36 -13.08 13.75
C HIS A 90 -3.81 -12.25 12.58
N PRO A 91 -2.50 -12.25 12.33
CA PRO A 91 -1.86 -11.42 11.30
C PRO A 91 -2.48 -11.57 9.92
N GLU A 92 -2.86 -12.81 9.56
CA GLU A 92 -3.51 -13.13 8.30
C GLU A 92 -4.86 -12.42 8.15
N LYS A 93 -5.65 -12.33 9.24
CA LYS A 93 -6.95 -11.65 9.21
C LYS A 93 -6.77 -10.15 9.03
N THR A 94 -5.85 -9.54 9.78
CA THR A 94 -5.57 -8.09 9.68
C THR A 94 -4.99 -7.73 8.31
N PHE A 95 -4.10 -8.57 7.77
CA PHE A 95 -3.58 -8.42 6.41
C PHE A 95 -4.69 -8.53 5.36
N ALA A 96 -5.51 -9.59 5.44
CA ALA A 96 -6.60 -9.81 4.51
C ALA A 96 -7.66 -8.70 4.57
N GLN A 97 -7.95 -8.20 5.78
CA GLN A 97 -8.83 -7.06 5.98
C GLN A 97 -8.29 -5.81 5.28
N LEU A 98 -7.03 -5.42 5.54
CA LEU A 98 -6.46 -4.23 4.90
C LEU A 98 -6.43 -4.38 3.36
N LYS A 99 -6.07 -5.56 2.85
CA LYS A 99 -6.12 -5.85 1.41
C LYS A 99 -7.54 -5.69 0.86
N SER A 100 -8.54 -6.21 1.55
CA SER A 100 -9.94 -6.10 1.15
C SER A 100 -10.40 -4.65 1.12
N GLU A 101 -10.07 -3.87 2.16
CA GLU A 101 -10.45 -2.47 2.24
C GLU A 101 -9.78 -1.61 1.15
N ILE A 102 -8.51 -1.86 0.82
CA ILE A 102 -7.82 -1.24 -0.32
C ILE A 102 -8.55 -1.54 -1.64
N ASN A 103 -8.93 -2.80 -1.86
CA ASN A 103 -9.68 -3.21 -3.05
C ASN A 103 -11.06 -2.55 -3.12
N SER A 104 -11.78 -2.50 -1.99
CA SER A 104 -13.08 -1.83 -1.88
C SER A 104 -12.98 -0.31 -2.14
N ALA A 105 -11.84 0.30 -1.85
CA ALA A 105 -11.53 1.68 -2.19
C ALA A 105 -11.17 1.90 -3.69
N GLY A 106 -11.10 0.83 -4.49
CA GLY A 106 -10.79 0.90 -5.92
C GLY A 106 -9.30 0.89 -6.25
N TRP A 107 -8.45 0.55 -5.28
CA TRP A 107 -6.99 0.47 -5.45
C TRP A 107 -6.50 -0.96 -5.40
N THR A 108 -5.27 -1.19 -5.84
CA THR A 108 -4.64 -2.52 -5.83
C THR A 108 -3.22 -2.47 -5.27
N THR A 109 -2.71 -3.63 -4.90
CA THR A 109 -1.30 -3.83 -4.52
C THR A 109 -0.69 -4.93 -5.38
N PHE A 110 0.56 -4.76 -5.79
CA PHE A 110 1.33 -5.77 -6.51
C PHE A 110 1.62 -6.96 -5.58
N ASP A 111 1.33 -8.17 -6.04
CA ASP A 111 1.58 -9.40 -5.29
C ASP A 111 2.99 -9.91 -5.56
N LEU A 112 3.77 -10.11 -4.49
CA LEU A 112 5.11 -10.70 -4.56
C LEU A 112 5.13 -12.19 -4.17
N SER A 113 3.99 -12.72 -3.69
CA SER A 113 3.82 -14.13 -3.31
C SER A 113 3.22 -15.01 -4.40
#